data_AF-A0A0U2ZU66-F1
#
_entry.id   AF-A0A0U2ZU66-F1
#
_cell.length_a   1.000
_cell.length_b   1.000
_cell.length_c   1.000
_cell.angle_alpha   90.00
_cell.angle_beta   90.00
_cell.angle_gamma   90.00
#
_symmetry.space_group_name_H-M   'P 1'
#
loop_
_entity.id
_entity.type
_entity.pdbx_description
1 polymer ?
#
loop_
_entity_poly.entity_id
_entity_poly.type
_entity_poly.pdbx_seq_one_letter_code
_entity_poly.pdbx_strand_id
1 'polypeptide(L)'
;MKDRGLCWIAEKIAEQRLLWRLRNETRLILHHPDDMTVDEANGIARAELQREADRHMKWIVIDGLLFVGSGLFFLVPGPNLIAYYFGFRLVGHFLSRRGAKHGLTGVQWESCGSPQLSRLRSVLALGPIERDREVHEVASALHLPNLAKFFERTSVKTA
;
A
#
# COMPACT_ATOMS: atom_id res chain seq x y z
N MET A 1 16.59 -6.04 -11.78
CA MET A 1 15.18 -6.34 -12.16
C MET A 1 14.43 -7.15 -11.11
N LYS A 2 14.97 -8.28 -10.62
CA LYS A 2 14.33 -9.14 -9.60
C LYS A 2 13.95 -8.39 -8.30
N ASP A 3 14.84 -7.53 -7.79
CA ASP A 3 14.60 -6.73 -6.57
C ASP A 3 13.41 -5.77 -6.70
N ARG A 4 13.24 -5.14 -7.87
CA ARG A 4 12.15 -4.19 -8.12
C ARG A 4 10.79 -4.90 -8.16
N GLY A 5 10.74 -6.07 -8.80
CA GLY A 5 9.53 -6.90 -8.82
C GLY A 5 9.13 -7.37 -7.42
N LEU A 6 10.11 -7.78 -6.60
CA LEU A 6 9.84 -8.18 -5.22
C LEU A 6 9.36 -7.02 -4.35
N CYS A 7 9.95 -5.83 -4.49
CA CYS A 7 9.50 -4.62 -3.78
C CYS A 7 8.07 -4.27 -4.18
N TRP A 8 7.76 -4.30 -5.48
CA TRP A 8 6.42 -4.05 -5.98
C TRP A 8 5.39 -5.06 -5.44
N ILE A 9 5.73 -6.37 -5.42
CA ILE A 9 4.85 -7.39 -4.83
C ILE A 9 4.64 -7.13 -3.33
N ALA A 10 5.71 -6.82 -2.59
CA ALA A 10 5.63 -6.56 -1.15
C ALA A 10 4.76 -5.34 -0.85
N GLU A 11 4.91 -4.27 -1.64
CA GLU A 11 4.06 -3.08 -1.59
C GLU A 11 2.59 -3.45 -1.83
N LYS A 12 2.30 -4.24 -2.87
CA LYS A 12 0.92 -4.68 -3.15
C LYS A 12 0.32 -5.59 -2.08
N ILE A 13 1.12 -6.45 -1.45
CA ILE A 13 0.66 -7.26 -0.31
C ILE A 13 0.36 -6.38 0.91
N ALA A 14 1.25 -5.41 1.20
CA ALA A 14 1.08 -4.49 2.32
C ALA A 14 -0.17 -3.61 2.13
N GLU A 15 -0.35 -3.06 0.92
CA GLU A 15 -1.51 -2.29 0.49
C GLU A 15 -2.81 -3.10 0.68
N GLN A 16 -2.89 -4.31 0.11
CA GLN A 16 -4.10 -5.14 0.26
C GLN A 16 -4.41 -5.43 1.73
N ARG A 17 -3.38 -5.76 2.53
CA ARG A 17 -3.57 -6.03 3.95
C ARG A 17 -4.06 -4.80 4.71
N LEU A 18 -3.51 -3.63 4.42
CA LEU A 18 -3.95 -2.36 4.99
C LEU A 18 -5.41 -2.10 4.67
N LEU A 19 -5.79 -2.14 3.39
CA LEU A 19 -7.15 -1.87 2.95
C LEU A 19 -8.15 -2.88 3.53
N TRP A 20 -7.76 -4.15 3.62
CA TRP A 20 -8.62 -5.17 4.22
C TRP A 20 -8.83 -4.99 5.72
N ARG A 21 -7.84 -4.45 6.45
CA ARG A 21 -8.03 -4.07 7.85
C ARG A 21 -8.92 -2.83 7.96
N LEU A 22 -8.62 -1.83 7.14
CA LEU A 22 -9.30 -0.54 7.11
C LEU A 22 -10.82 -0.65 7.01
N ARG A 23 -11.34 -1.68 6.32
CA ARG A 23 -12.78 -1.89 6.13
C ARG A 23 -13.61 -2.09 7.42
N ASN A 24 -12.95 -2.42 8.54
CA ASN A 24 -13.57 -2.72 9.82
C ASN A 24 -13.15 -1.77 10.94
N GLU A 25 -12.21 -0.86 10.67
CA GLU A 25 -11.72 0.08 11.67
C GLU A 25 -12.57 1.35 11.66
N THR A 26 -12.71 1.97 12.83
CA THR A 26 -13.48 3.23 12.99
C THR A 26 -12.60 4.42 13.35
N ARG A 27 -11.40 4.16 13.85
CA ARG A 27 -10.40 5.17 14.23
C ARG A 27 -9.06 4.83 13.62
N LEU A 28 -8.38 5.84 13.09
CA LEU A 28 -7.07 5.70 12.46
C LEU A 28 -6.16 6.81 12.96
N ILE A 29 -4.91 6.43 13.22
CA ILE A 29 -3.85 7.39 13.52
C ILE A 29 -2.96 7.48 12.29
N LEU A 30 -2.92 8.67 11.67
CA LEU A 30 -1.99 9.00 10.61
C LEU A 30 -0.69 9.47 11.22
N HIS A 31 0.34 8.63 11.11
CA HIS A 31 1.71 9.05 11.40
C HIS A 31 2.26 9.84 10.22
N HIS A 32 2.63 11.09 10.46
CA HIS A 32 3.23 11.97 9.46
C HIS A 32 4.55 12.57 9.97
N PRO A 33 5.45 13.02 9.07
CA PRO A 33 6.60 13.82 9.48
C PRO A 33 6.17 15.09 10.23
N ASP A 34 6.84 15.42 11.33
CA ASP A 34 6.62 16.66 12.10
C ASP A 34 6.96 17.93 11.30
N ASP A 35 7.77 17.79 10.25
CA ASP A 35 8.10 18.87 9.32
C ASP A 35 6.99 19.15 8.28
N MET A 36 5.85 18.45 8.39
CA MET A 36 4.70 18.56 7.50
C MET A 36 3.45 18.97 8.28
N THR A 37 2.63 19.82 7.67
CA THR A 37 1.34 20.21 8.26
C THR A 37 0.35 19.04 8.26
N VAL A 38 -0.52 19.01 9.26
CA VAL A 38 -1.57 17.99 9.39
C VAL A 38 -2.50 17.97 8.18
N ASP A 39 -2.84 19.14 7.62
CA ASP A 39 -3.72 19.26 6.46
C ASP A 39 -3.07 18.69 5.19
N GLU A 40 -1.78 18.95 4.97
CA GLU A 40 -1.01 18.39 3.86
C GLU A 40 -0.93 16.86 3.98
N ALA A 41 -0.59 16.36 5.16
CA ALA A 41 -0.49 14.93 5.42
C ALA A 41 -1.84 14.21 5.18
N ASN A 42 -2.94 14.78 5.69
CA ASN A 42 -4.28 14.25 5.47
C ASN A 42 -4.69 14.32 3.99
N GLY A 43 -4.33 15.40 3.29
CA GLY A 43 -4.55 15.56 1.85
C GLY A 43 -3.87 14.44 1.05
N ILE A 44 -2.60 14.16 1.34
CA ILE A 44 -1.83 13.08 0.70
C ILE A 44 -2.46 11.72 1.00
N ALA A 45 -2.74 11.42 2.27
CA ALA A 45 -3.31 10.14 2.68
C ALA A 45 -4.68 9.89 2.01
N ARG A 46 -5.55 10.90 1.96
CA ARG A 46 -6.86 10.80 1.29
C ARG A 46 -6.72 10.68 -0.22
N ALA A 47 -5.82 11.43 -0.85
CA ALA A 47 -5.57 11.31 -2.28
C ALA A 47 -5.10 9.90 -2.65
N GLU A 48 -4.24 9.30 -1.83
CA GLU A 48 -3.73 7.94 -2.07
C GLU A 48 -4.82 6.88 -1.88
N LEU A 49 -5.62 6.97 -0.82
CA LEU A 49 -6.78 6.08 -0.64
C LEU A 49 -7.79 6.20 -1.79
N GLN A 50 -8.03 7.41 -2.31
CA GLN A 50 -8.90 7.63 -3.46
C GLN A 50 -8.34 6.98 -4.73
N ARG A 51 -7.04 7.17 -5.00
CA ARG A 51 -6.35 6.52 -6.13
C ARG A 51 -6.44 5.00 -6.05
N GLU A 52 -6.25 4.41 -4.87
CA GLU A 52 -6.37 2.96 -4.69
C GLU A 52 -7.81 2.46 -4.83
N ALA A 53 -8.80 3.21 -4.35
CA ALA A 53 -10.21 2.90 -4.57
C ALA A 53 -10.57 2.88 -6.07
N ASP A 54 -10.03 3.83 -6.84
CA ASP A 54 -10.26 3.93 -8.28
C ASP A 54 -9.50 2.85 -9.06
N ARG A 55 -8.25 2.57 -8.68
CA ARG A 55 -7.44 1.48 -9.25
C ARG A 55 -8.15 0.13 -9.07
N HIS A 56 -8.64 -0.16 -7.86
CA HIS A 56 -9.38 -1.39 -7.62
C HIS A 56 -10.72 -1.43 -8.35
N MET A 57 -11.41 -0.30 -8.53
CA MET A 57 -12.61 -0.26 -9.36
C MET A 57 -12.33 -0.67 -10.81
N LYS A 58 -11.23 -0.18 -11.40
CA LYS A 58 -10.80 -0.57 -12.76
C LYS A 58 -10.57 -2.08 -12.86
N TRP A 59 -9.88 -2.67 -11.88
CA TRP A 59 -9.64 -4.12 -11.86
C TRP A 59 -10.91 -4.93 -11.65
N ILE A 60 -11.85 -4.49 -10.81
CA ILE A 60 -13.17 -5.14 -10.68
C ILE A 60 -13.88 -5.23 -12.03
N VAL A 61 -13.85 -4.15 -12.82
CA VAL A 61 -14.47 -4.14 -14.16
C VAL A 61 -13.76 -5.11 -15.10
N ILE A 62 -12.43 -5.04 -15.17
CA ILE A 62 -11.62 -5.90 -16.05
C ILE A 62 -11.80 -7.38 -15.68
N ASP A 63 -11.61 -7.73 -14.41
CA ASP A 63 -11.71 -9.11 -13.92
C ASP A 63 -13.15 -9.63 -14.01
N GLY A 64 -14.15 -8.75 -13.86
CA GLY A 64 -15.56 -9.08 -14.07
C GLY A 64 -15.87 -9.43 -15.53
N LEU A 65 -15.35 -8.65 -16.48
CA LEU A 65 -15.50 -8.96 -17.91
C LEU A 65 -14.78 -10.27 -18.28
N LEU A 66 -13.58 -10.49 -17.75
CA LEU A 66 -12.83 -11.73 -17.95
C LEU A 66 -13.51 -12.94 -17.29
N PHE A 67 -14.14 -12.75 -16.12
CA PHE A 67 -14.95 -13.78 -15.47
C PHE A 67 -16.14 -14.18 -16.34
N VAL A 68 -16.90 -13.23 -16.87
CA VAL A 68 -18.01 -13.52 -17.79
C VAL A 68 -17.50 -14.19 -19.08
N GLY A 69 -16.42 -13.68 -19.65
CA GLY A 69 -15.76 -14.27 -20.82
C GLY A 69 -15.24 -15.69 -20.56
N SER A 70 -14.86 -16.03 -19.33
CA SER A 70 -14.46 -17.39 -18.97
C SER A 70 -15.59 -18.41 -19.10
N GLY A 71 -16.85 -17.95 -19.14
CA GLY A 71 -18.02 -18.77 -19.45
C GLY A 71 -17.96 -19.43 -20.83
N LEU A 72 -17.21 -18.88 -21.79
CA LEU A 72 -16.99 -19.54 -23.09
C LEU A 72 -16.26 -20.89 -22.94
N PHE A 73 -15.49 -21.07 -21.87
CA PHE A 73 -14.79 -22.33 -21.58
C PHE A 73 -15.67 -23.36 -20.84
N PHE A 74 -16.97 -23.10 -20.67
CA PHE A 74 -17.93 -24.06 -20.10
C PHE A 74 -18.01 -25.38 -20.88
N LEU A 75 -17.67 -25.37 -22.17
CA LEU A 75 -17.65 -26.56 -23.02
C LEU A 75 -16.48 -27.51 -22.71
N VAL A 76 -15.46 -27.05 -21.97
CA VAL A 76 -14.34 -27.90 -21.54
C VAL A 76 -14.80 -28.71 -20.32
N PRO A 77 -14.89 -30.05 -20.41
CA PRO A 77 -15.35 -30.86 -19.30
C PRO A 77 -14.37 -30.73 -18.11
N GLY A 78 -14.86 -30.18 -16.99
CA GLY A 78 -14.09 -29.98 -15.76
C GLY A 78 -14.46 -28.70 -15.01
N PRO A 79 -13.92 -28.50 -13.79
CA PRO A 79 -14.11 -27.25 -13.06
C PRO A 79 -13.47 -26.08 -13.81
N ASN A 80 -14.23 -24.99 -13.99
CA ASN A 80 -13.73 -23.78 -14.66
C ASN A 80 -12.76 -23.02 -13.75
N LEU A 81 -11.50 -23.47 -13.70
CA LEU A 81 -10.43 -22.85 -12.91
C LEU A 81 -10.20 -21.39 -13.26
N ILE A 82 -10.43 -21.01 -14.53
CA ILE A 82 -10.32 -19.63 -15.01
C ILE A 82 -11.38 -18.76 -14.32
N ALA A 83 -12.64 -19.23 -14.29
CA ALA A 83 -13.71 -18.54 -13.57
C ALA A 83 -13.39 -18.42 -12.06
N TYR A 84 -12.90 -19.48 -11.42
CA TYR A 84 -12.52 -19.42 -10.00
C TYR A 84 -11.41 -18.40 -9.74
N TYR A 85 -10.39 -18.36 -10.59
CA TYR A 85 -9.30 -17.39 -10.47
C TYR A 85 -9.80 -15.94 -10.56
N PHE A 86 -10.58 -15.61 -11.59
CA PHE A 86 -11.12 -14.26 -11.74
C PHE A 86 -12.15 -13.92 -10.67
N GLY A 87 -12.97 -14.89 -10.22
CA GLY A 87 -13.90 -14.72 -9.12
C GLY A 87 -13.19 -14.37 -7.81
N PHE A 88 -12.11 -15.09 -7.47
CA PHE A 88 -11.29 -14.78 -6.30
C PHE A 88 -10.67 -13.38 -6.39
N ARG A 89 -10.13 -13.03 -7.55
CA ARG A 89 -9.51 -11.72 -7.81
C ARG A 89 -10.52 -10.57 -7.71
N LEU A 90 -11.74 -10.78 -8.23
CA LEU A 90 -12.86 -9.85 -8.13
C LEU A 90 -13.22 -9.55 -6.67
N VAL A 91 -13.36 -10.60 -5.84
CA VAL A 91 -13.63 -10.45 -4.40
C VAL A 91 -12.50 -9.69 -3.71
N GLY A 92 -11.25 -10.02 -4.02
CA GLY A 92 -10.09 -9.33 -3.45
C GLY A 92 -10.10 -7.82 -3.74
N HIS A 93 -10.31 -7.44 -5.01
CA HIS A 93 -10.40 -6.03 -5.40
C HIS A 93 -11.63 -5.32 -4.83
N PHE A 94 -12.77 -6.01 -4.73
CA PHE A 94 -13.96 -5.46 -4.09
C PHE A 94 -13.71 -5.14 -2.61
N LEU A 95 -13.10 -6.05 -1.86
CA LEU A 95 -12.79 -5.86 -0.45
C LEU A 95 -11.77 -4.73 -0.25
N SER A 96 -10.73 -4.65 -1.08
CA SER A 96 -9.76 -3.56 -1.03
C SER A 96 -10.38 -2.21 -1.34
N ARG A 97 -11.24 -2.12 -2.37
CA ARG A 97 -11.98 -0.89 -2.70
C ARG A 97 -12.91 -0.48 -1.56
N ARG A 98 -13.62 -1.42 -0.95
CA ARG A 98 -14.49 -1.16 0.21
C ARG A 98 -13.67 -0.57 1.36
N GLY A 99 -12.53 -1.17 1.67
CA GLY A 99 -11.61 -0.67 2.69
C GLY A 99 -11.13 0.74 2.42
N ALA A 100 -10.64 1.00 1.21
CA ALA A 100 -10.18 2.33 0.80
C ALA A 100 -11.30 3.39 0.94
N LYS A 101 -12.50 3.10 0.45
CA LYS A 101 -13.66 4.00 0.59
C LYS A 101 -14.09 4.20 2.04
N HIS A 102 -14.00 3.16 2.86
CA HIS A 102 -14.28 3.29 4.29
C HIS A 102 -13.29 4.23 4.96
N GLY A 103 -12.00 4.12 4.64
CA GLY A 103 -10.96 5.05 5.09
C GLY A 103 -11.20 6.52 4.68
N LEU A 104 -11.92 6.75 3.59
CA LEU A 104 -12.24 8.10 3.12
C LEU A 104 -13.47 8.72 3.81
N THR A 105 -14.44 7.90 4.21
CA THR A 105 -15.79 8.38 4.56
C THR A 105 -16.32 7.92 5.92
N GLY A 106 -15.80 6.82 6.45
CA GLY A 106 -16.37 6.11 7.60
C GLY A 106 -15.48 6.04 8.84
N VAL A 107 -14.34 6.72 8.84
CA VAL A 107 -13.33 6.67 9.91
C VAL A 107 -13.04 8.05 10.48
N GLN A 108 -12.76 8.07 11.78
CA GLN A 108 -12.22 9.24 12.46
C GLN A 108 -10.69 9.22 12.32
N TRP A 109 -10.14 10.28 11.74
CA TRP A 109 -8.70 10.45 11.57
C TRP A 109 -8.15 11.27 12.74
N GLU A 110 -7.18 10.68 13.43
CA GLU A 110 -6.28 11.38 14.34
C GLU A 110 -4.92 11.50 13.66
N SER A 111 -4.20 12.60 13.91
CA SER A 111 -2.88 12.82 13.33
C SER A 111 -1.84 12.83 14.43
N CYS A 112 -0.75 12.12 14.21
CA CYS A 112 0.36 12.00 15.14
C CYS A 112 1.65 12.29 14.40
N GLY A 113 2.27 13.39 14.78
CA GLY A 113 3.59 13.73 14.31
C GLY A 113 4.65 12.71 14.74
N SER A 114 5.56 12.34 13.85
CA SER A 114 6.70 11.48 14.13
C SER A 114 8.03 12.16 13.79
N PRO A 115 8.89 12.39 14.80
CA PRO A 115 10.24 12.89 14.57
C PRO A 115 11.08 11.93 13.73
N GLN A 116 10.85 10.63 13.88
CA GLN A 116 11.58 9.59 13.17
C GLN A 116 11.26 9.59 11.67
N LEU A 117 10.01 9.88 11.28
CA LEU A 117 9.64 10.05 9.87
C LEU A 117 10.31 11.30 9.26
N SER A 118 10.40 12.39 10.02
CA SER A 118 11.12 13.60 9.60
C SER A 118 12.61 13.32 9.38
N ARG A 119 13.24 12.57 10.29
CA ARG A 119 14.64 12.12 10.14
C ARG A 119 14.80 11.26 8.89
N LEU A 120 13.92 10.29 8.64
CA LEU A 120 14.00 9.46 7.42
C LEU A 120 13.85 10.28 6.14
N ARG A 121 12.99 11.30 6.15
CA ARG A 121 12.83 12.22 5.01
C ARG A 121 14.11 13.02 4.77
N SER A 122 14.75 13.54 5.82
CA SER A 122 15.99 14.32 5.69
C SER A 122 17.17 13.47 5.19
N VAL A 123 17.19 12.17 5.48
CA VAL A 123 18.25 11.26 4.99
C VAL A 123 18.35 11.22 3.46
N LEU A 124 17.26 11.47 2.74
CA LEU A 124 17.27 11.49 1.27
C LEU A 124 18.20 12.57 0.70
N ALA A 125 18.47 13.64 1.44
CA ALA A 125 19.38 14.71 1.05
C ALA A 125 20.85 14.47 1.43
N LEU A 126 21.14 13.48 2.28
CA LEU A 126 22.48 13.22 2.80
C LEU A 126 23.36 12.43 1.82
N GLY A 127 24.68 12.56 1.96
CA GLY A 127 25.66 11.74 1.26
C GLY A 127 25.57 10.26 1.65
N PRO A 128 26.06 9.31 0.83
CA PRO A 128 25.83 7.87 1.02
C PRO A 128 26.24 7.33 2.40
N ILE A 129 27.39 7.77 2.93
CA ILE A 129 27.93 7.31 4.23
C ILE A 129 27.08 7.84 5.39
N GLU A 130 26.74 9.13 5.37
CA GLU A 130 25.91 9.77 6.41
C GLU A 130 24.49 9.21 6.40
N ARG A 131 23.95 8.94 5.21
CA ARG A 131 22.64 8.34 5.01
C ARG A 131 22.54 6.94 5.61
N ASP A 132 23.54 6.10 5.38
CA ASP A 132 23.56 4.74 5.95
C ASP A 132 23.57 4.79 7.49
N ARG A 133 24.39 5.66 8.08
CA ARG A 133 24.46 5.84 9.54
C ARG A 133 23.12 6.29 10.11
N GLU A 134 22.54 7.36 9.58
CA GLU A 134 21.27 7.91 10.08
C GLU A 134 20.12 6.90 9.98
N VAL A 135 20.06 6.11 8.91
CA VAL A 135 19.01 5.09 8.75
C VAL A 135 19.18 3.97 9.77
N HIS A 136 20.39 3.54 10.08
CA HIS A 136 20.65 2.55 11.13
C HIS A 136 20.29 3.07 12.53
N GLU A 137 20.52 4.34 12.81
CA GLU A 137 20.08 4.97 14.06
C GLU A 137 18.56 4.99 14.18
N VAL A 138 17.85 5.42 13.12
CA VAL A 138 16.38 5.41 13.13
C VAL A 138 15.83 3.98 13.24
N ALA A 139 16.45 3.01 12.55
CA ALA A 139 16.09 1.60 12.64
C ALA A 139 16.20 1.07 14.07
N SER A 140 17.27 1.47 14.78
CA SER A 140 17.52 1.07 16.17
C SER A 140 16.51 1.72 17.12
N ALA A 141 16.22 3.01 16.94
CA ALA A 141 15.24 3.75 17.74
C ALA A 141 13.80 3.23 17.58
N LEU A 142 13.45 2.72 16.40
CA LEU A 142 12.12 2.15 16.11
C LEU A 142 12.04 0.63 16.36
N HIS A 143 13.14 -0.01 16.78
CA HIS A 143 13.24 -1.47 16.88
C HIS A 143 12.86 -2.20 15.58
N LEU A 144 13.23 -1.62 14.44
CA LEU A 144 12.98 -2.17 13.10
C LEU A 144 14.29 -2.66 12.47
N PRO A 145 14.76 -3.88 12.81
CA PRO A 145 16.10 -4.36 12.43
C PRO A 145 16.31 -4.46 10.90
N ASN A 146 15.22 -4.54 10.13
CA ASN A 146 15.27 -4.64 8.67
C ASN A 146 15.04 -3.30 7.95
N LEU A 147 14.86 -2.19 8.68
CA LEU A 147 14.55 -0.89 8.08
C LEU A 147 15.66 -0.39 7.18
N ALA A 148 16.93 -0.51 7.58
CA ALA A 148 18.06 -0.05 6.76
C ALA A 148 18.13 -0.76 5.41
N LYS A 149 18.05 -2.09 5.46
CA LYS A 149 18.01 -2.94 4.25
C LYS A 149 16.79 -2.65 3.38
N PHE A 150 15.65 -2.33 3.97
CA PHE A 150 14.45 -1.92 3.25
C PHE A 150 14.66 -0.57 2.55
N PHE A 151 15.14 0.43 3.27
CA PHE A 151 15.36 1.79 2.79
C PHE A 151 16.34 1.84 1.62
N GLU A 152 17.47 1.12 1.71
CA GLU A 152 18.44 1.00 0.62
C GLU A 152 17.78 0.45 -0.67
N ARG A 153 16.92 -0.56 -0.52
CA ARG A 153 16.26 -1.23 -1.65
C ARG A 153 15.16 -0.41 -2.30
N THR A 154 14.43 0.39 -1.52
CA THR A 154 13.26 1.14 -2.01
C THR A 154 13.60 2.56 -2.43
N SER A 155 14.49 3.23 -1.70
CA SER A 155 14.71 4.68 -1.83
C SER A 155 15.99 5.05 -2.55
N VAL A 156 17.05 4.23 -2.45
CA VAL A 156 18.36 4.55 -3.05
C VAL A 156 18.52 3.99 -4.47
N LYS A 157 17.90 2.84 -4.80
CA LYS A 157 17.94 2.24 -6.15
C LYS A 157 16.93 2.86 -7.14
N THR A 158 16.06 3.75 -6.68
CA THR A 158 15.00 4.37 -7.49
C THR A 158 15.38 5.79 -7.94
N ALA A 159 16.35 6.42 -7.27
CA ALA A 159 16.98 7.68 -7.68
C ALA A 159 18.14 7.42 -8.65
#